data_AF-A0A535R605-F1
#
_entry.id   AF-A0A535R605-F1
#
_cell.length_a   1.000
_cell.length_b   1.000
_cell.length_c   1.000
_cell.angle_alpha   90.00
_cell.angle_beta   90.00
_cell.angle_gamma   90.00
#
_symmetry.space_group_name_H-M   'P 1'
#
loop_
_entity.id
_entity.type
_entity.pdbx_description
1 polymer ?
#
loop_
_entity_poly.entity_id
_entity_poly.type
_entity_poly.pdbx_seq_one_letter_code
_entity_poly.pdbx_strand_id
1 'polypeptide(L)'
;MPRLYVLVLSGGAGTRLWPLSRRDRPKQFLQLLGERSLLQDTVDRVSEFVPRERIFVVAPPEHRALIHEQLPELPSDHLVVEPYPRGNAAAVGLAMAALAAFDPDAVVAVLPSDHVVGDRAQFRKVLIAATAAAERGHLVTLGITPERPDTGFGYIEAADKLDIEAPVEVRAVKRFVEKPKREAAERMVAAGGHYWNAGMFVWRVEEIL
;
A
#
# COMPACT_ATOMS: atom_id res chain seq x y z
N MET A 1 2.94 -18.11 1.00
CA MET A 1 1.81 -17.25 1.44
C MET A 1 0.63 -17.59 0.53
N PRO A 2 -0.15 -18.62 0.86
CA PRO A 2 -0.99 -19.28 -0.12
C PRO A 2 -2.13 -18.41 -0.68
N ARG A 3 -2.51 -17.32 0.02
CA ARG A 3 -3.69 -16.49 -0.29
C ARG A 3 -3.43 -14.98 -0.45
N LEU A 4 -2.17 -14.54 -0.45
CA LEU A 4 -1.88 -13.11 -0.58
C LEU A 4 -2.04 -12.64 -2.03
N TYR A 5 -2.92 -11.66 -2.22
CA TYR A 5 -3.03 -10.82 -3.40
C TYR A 5 -2.43 -9.45 -3.11
N VAL A 6 -1.97 -8.76 -4.15
CA VAL A 6 -1.46 -7.39 -4.05
C VAL A 6 -2.28 -6.49 -4.94
N LEU A 7 -2.82 -5.42 -4.36
CA LEU A 7 -3.44 -4.33 -5.09
C LEU A 7 -2.52 -3.11 -5.06
N VAL A 8 -2.04 -2.68 -6.22
CA VAL A 8 -1.23 -1.48 -6.36
C VAL A 8 -2.11 -0.28 -6.71
N LEU A 9 -2.12 0.75 -5.87
CA LEU A 9 -2.85 2.01 -6.10
C LEU A 9 -2.04 2.95 -7.00
N SER A 10 -2.54 3.24 -8.20
CA SER A 10 -1.88 4.07 -9.23
C SER A 10 -2.72 5.29 -9.66
N GLY A 11 -3.44 5.89 -8.70
CA GLY A 11 -4.39 6.99 -8.92
C GLY A 11 -3.86 8.43 -8.75
N GLY A 12 -2.56 8.64 -8.59
CA GLY A 12 -1.98 9.95 -8.31
C GLY A 12 -1.60 10.75 -9.57
N ALA A 13 -1.95 12.05 -9.61
CA ALA A 13 -1.48 12.98 -10.65
C ALA A 13 -0.04 13.48 -10.42
N GLY A 14 0.50 13.34 -9.20
CA GLY A 14 1.92 13.58 -8.92
C GLY A 14 2.40 15.03 -8.95
N THR A 15 1.52 16.05 -8.93
CA THR A 15 1.83 17.47 -9.20
C THR A 15 2.95 18.12 -8.36
N ARG A 16 3.30 17.54 -7.21
CA ARG A 16 4.37 18.05 -6.32
C ARG A 16 5.78 17.87 -6.88
N LEU A 17 5.96 17.04 -7.90
CA LEU A 17 7.26 16.82 -8.56
C LEU A 17 7.38 17.59 -9.88
N TRP A 18 6.57 18.62 -10.10
CA TRP A 18 6.74 19.48 -11.27
C TRP A 18 8.16 20.12 -11.26
N PRO A 19 8.89 20.18 -12.39
CA PRO A 19 8.46 19.86 -13.76
C PRO A 19 8.65 18.40 -14.20
N LEU A 20 9.16 17.54 -13.32
CA LEU A 20 9.42 16.12 -13.63
C LEU A 20 8.12 15.34 -13.85
N SER A 21 7.13 15.53 -12.98
CA SER A 21 5.78 14.98 -13.18
C SER A 21 4.97 15.88 -14.11
N ARG A 22 4.36 15.28 -15.13
CA ARG A 22 3.44 15.95 -16.04
C ARG A 22 2.11 15.21 -16.07
N ARG A 23 1.08 15.82 -16.66
CA ARG A 23 -0.25 15.21 -16.79
C ARG A 23 -0.20 13.91 -17.61
N ASP A 24 0.63 13.88 -18.64
CA ASP A 24 0.88 12.73 -19.52
C ASP A 24 1.92 11.75 -18.95
N ARG A 25 2.66 12.13 -17.91
CA ARG A 25 3.58 11.24 -17.20
C ARG A 25 3.61 11.52 -15.69
N PRO A 26 2.63 11.00 -14.95
CA PRO A 26 2.56 11.12 -13.50
C PRO A 26 3.76 10.50 -12.78
N LYS A 27 3.96 10.87 -11.53
CA LYS A 27 5.18 10.53 -10.76
C LYS A 27 5.49 9.04 -10.65
N GLN A 28 4.46 8.19 -10.54
CA GLN A 28 4.62 6.76 -10.38
C GLN A 28 5.22 6.10 -11.63
N PHE A 29 5.13 6.77 -12.79
CA PHE A 29 5.72 6.33 -14.04
C PHE A 29 7.14 6.88 -14.27
N LEU A 30 7.68 7.66 -13.33
CA LEU A 30 9.01 8.26 -13.44
C LEU A 30 10.11 7.36 -12.86
N GLN A 31 11.24 7.34 -13.55
CA GLN A 31 12.51 6.73 -13.13
C GLN A 31 13.27 7.68 -12.19
N LEU A 32 12.86 7.76 -10.93
CA LEU A 32 13.44 8.73 -9.98
C LEU A 32 14.75 8.26 -9.32
N LEU A 33 14.90 6.95 -9.13
CA LEU A 33 15.99 6.36 -8.32
C LEU A 33 16.80 5.30 -9.06
N GLY A 34 16.56 5.12 -10.36
CA GLY A 34 17.20 4.09 -11.18
C GLY A 34 16.47 3.88 -12.49
N GLU A 35 16.69 2.72 -13.11
CA GLU A 35 16.15 2.40 -14.45
C GLU A 35 14.67 1.99 -14.44
N ARG A 36 14.12 1.63 -13.27
CA ARG A 36 12.71 1.25 -13.10
C ARG A 36 11.91 2.43 -12.59
N SER A 37 10.66 2.55 -13.04
CA SER A 37 9.72 3.52 -12.46
C SER A 37 9.31 3.11 -11.04
N LEU A 38 8.69 4.00 -10.27
CA LEU A 38 8.18 3.66 -8.93
C LEU A 38 7.11 2.56 -8.97
N LEU A 39 6.24 2.59 -10.00
CA LEU A 39 5.26 1.54 -10.24
C LEU A 39 5.95 0.19 -10.50
N GLN A 40 6.95 0.18 -11.40
CA GLN A 40 7.71 -1.02 -11.72
C GLN A 40 8.46 -1.56 -10.51
N ASP A 41 9.14 -0.70 -9.73
CA ASP A 41 9.82 -1.13 -8.51
C ASP A 41 8.85 -1.73 -7.48
N THR A 42 7.66 -1.14 -7.34
CA THR A 42 6.62 -1.66 -6.43
C THR A 42 6.17 -3.06 -6.85
N VAL A 43 5.92 -3.28 -8.15
CA VAL A 43 5.52 -4.60 -8.68
C VAL A 43 6.67 -5.60 -8.61
N ASP A 44 7.89 -5.20 -8.98
CA ASP A 44 9.07 -6.06 -8.94
C ASP A 44 9.33 -6.55 -7.51
N ARG A 45 9.25 -5.64 -6.52
CA ARG A 45 9.47 -5.96 -5.10
C ARG A 45 8.51 -7.04 -4.59
N VAL A 46 7.24 -7.01 -4.97
CA VAL A 46 6.27 -8.04 -4.53
C VAL A 46 6.34 -9.31 -5.38
N SER A 47 6.72 -9.20 -6.65
CA SER A 47 6.85 -10.35 -7.56
C SER A 47 7.94 -11.34 -7.13
N GLU A 48 8.85 -10.93 -6.24
CA GLU A 48 9.84 -11.82 -5.61
C GLU A 48 9.20 -12.94 -4.75
N PHE A 49 7.95 -12.78 -4.31
CA PHE A 49 7.27 -13.75 -3.44
C PHE A 49 5.74 -13.85 -3.61
N VAL A 50 5.13 -13.02 -4.46
CA VAL A 50 3.72 -13.10 -4.85
C VAL A 50 3.66 -13.45 -6.35
N PRO A 51 2.93 -14.50 -6.75
CA PRO A 51 2.72 -14.81 -8.16
C PRO A 51 2.10 -13.64 -8.92
N ARG A 52 2.50 -13.43 -10.17
CA ARG A 52 2.01 -12.30 -11.00
C ARG A 52 0.49 -12.35 -11.20
N GLU A 53 -0.08 -13.55 -11.20
CA GLU A 53 -1.50 -13.84 -11.30
C GLU A 53 -2.31 -13.32 -10.08
N ARG A 54 -1.63 -12.81 -9.06
CA ARG A 54 -2.24 -12.25 -7.85
C ARG A 54 -1.89 -10.79 -7.64
N ILE A 55 -1.30 -10.14 -8.65
CA ILE A 55 -0.97 -8.73 -8.63
C ILE A 55 -1.99 -8.00 -9.50
N PHE A 56 -2.67 -7.04 -8.89
CA PHE A 56 -3.68 -6.18 -9.49
C PHE A 56 -3.21 -4.73 -9.38
N VAL A 57 -3.67 -3.90 -10.31
CA VAL A 57 -3.44 -2.45 -10.29
C VAL A 57 -4.79 -1.76 -10.38
N VAL A 58 -5.01 -0.73 -9.57
CA VAL A 58 -6.17 0.17 -9.73
C VAL A 58 -5.70 1.55 -10.14
N ALA A 59 -6.32 2.10 -11.18
CA ALA A 59 -5.91 3.36 -11.77
C ALA A 59 -7.04 4.03 -12.56
N PRO A 60 -6.95 5.35 -12.80
CA PRO A 60 -7.86 6.05 -13.68
C PRO A 60 -7.61 5.67 -15.16
N PRO A 61 -8.60 5.88 -16.05
CA PRO A 61 -8.54 5.41 -17.44
C PRO A 61 -7.37 6.01 -18.22
N GLU A 62 -6.96 7.24 -17.90
CA GLU A 62 -5.85 7.93 -18.55
C GLU A 62 -4.51 7.22 -18.34
N HIS A 63 -4.37 6.42 -17.28
CA HIS A 63 -3.14 5.71 -16.95
C HIS A 63 -3.04 4.33 -17.59
N ARG A 64 -4.14 3.82 -18.18
CA ARG A 64 -4.22 2.45 -18.71
C ARG A 64 -3.09 2.12 -19.69
N ALA A 65 -2.86 3.00 -20.68
CA ALA A 65 -1.83 2.78 -21.69
C ALA A 65 -0.42 2.75 -21.06
N LEU A 66 -0.12 3.69 -20.17
CA LEU A 66 1.18 3.78 -19.49
C LEU A 66 1.43 2.57 -18.56
N ILE A 67 0.38 2.06 -17.90
CA ILE A 67 0.49 0.88 -17.05
C ILE A 67 0.87 -0.34 -17.88
N HIS A 68 0.21 -0.58 -19.02
CA HIS A 68 0.57 -1.71 -19.89
C HIS A 68 1.91 -1.51 -20.61
N GLU A 69 2.31 -0.26 -20.89
CA GLU A 69 3.67 0.04 -21.38
C GLU A 69 4.74 -0.37 -20.34
N GLN A 70 4.52 -0.06 -19.07
CA GLN A 70 5.49 -0.34 -18.01
C GLN A 70 5.41 -1.76 -17.43
N LEU A 71 4.23 -2.37 -17.47
CA LEU A 71 3.91 -3.70 -16.97
C LEU A 71 3.27 -4.53 -18.10
N PRO A 72 4.02 -4.88 -19.16
CA PRO A 72 3.47 -5.58 -20.33
C PRO A 72 2.94 -6.98 -20.00
N GLU A 73 3.39 -7.57 -18.89
CA GLU A 73 2.93 -8.88 -18.41
C GLU A 73 1.69 -8.80 -17.52
N LEU A 74 1.18 -7.60 -17.18
CA LEU A 74 -0.03 -7.46 -16.38
C LEU A 74 -1.26 -7.83 -17.22
N PRO A 75 -2.04 -8.86 -16.83
CA PRO A 75 -3.28 -9.21 -17.51
C PRO A 75 -4.26 -8.04 -17.57
N SER A 76 -5.03 -7.93 -18.65
CA SER A 76 -5.99 -6.82 -18.82
C SER A 76 -7.10 -6.80 -17.78
N ASP A 77 -7.50 -7.98 -17.29
CA ASP A 77 -8.47 -8.19 -16.22
C ASP A 77 -7.90 -7.96 -14.81
N HIS A 78 -6.58 -7.76 -14.69
CA HIS A 78 -5.91 -7.39 -13.44
C HIS A 78 -5.71 -5.88 -13.29
N LEU A 79 -6.15 -5.10 -14.28
CA LEU A 79 -6.20 -3.64 -14.23
C LEU A 79 -7.64 -3.18 -13.95
N VAL A 80 -7.88 -2.78 -12.71
CA VAL A 80 -9.15 -2.18 -12.28
C VAL A 80 -9.14 -0.71 -12.67
N VAL A 81 -9.99 -0.33 -13.63
CA VAL A 81 -10.08 1.05 -14.10
C VAL A 81 -11.13 1.82 -13.29
N GLU A 82 -10.71 2.87 -12.59
CA GLU A 82 -11.61 3.76 -11.86
C GLU A 82 -12.45 4.59 -12.85
N PRO A 83 -13.80 4.61 -12.74
CA PRO A 83 -14.61 5.40 -13.67
C PRO A 83 -14.42 6.91 -13.46
N TYR A 84 -14.15 7.32 -12.22
CA TYR A 84 -13.93 8.72 -11.81
C TYR A 84 -12.99 8.77 -10.60
N PRO A 85 -12.19 9.84 -10.43
CA PRO A 85 -11.34 10.01 -9.26
C PRO A 85 -12.19 10.29 -8.02
N ARG A 86 -12.37 9.27 -7.16
CA ARG A 86 -13.17 9.36 -5.92
C ARG A 86 -12.35 9.11 -4.65
N GLY A 87 -11.02 9.13 -4.77
CA GLY A 87 -10.07 8.95 -3.67
C GLY A 87 -9.85 7.48 -3.31
N ASN A 88 -8.86 7.24 -2.44
CA ASN A 88 -8.34 5.89 -2.17
C ASN A 88 -9.40 4.91 -1.67
N ALA A 89 -10.34 5.36 -0.83
CA ALA A 89 -11.39 4.49 -0.29
C ALA A 89 -12.28 3.92 -1.40
N ALA A 90 -12.69 4.75 -2.37
CA ALA A 90 -13.51 4.30 -3.49
C ALA A 90 -12.73 3.41 -4.46
N ALA A 91 -11.46 3.75 -4.73
CA ALA A 91 -10.57 2.91 -5.55
C ALA A 91 -10.38 1.52 -4.93
N VAL A 92 -10.13 1.48 -3.62
CA VAL A 92 -9.99 0.24 -2.84
C VAL A 92 -11.30 -0.55 -2.85
N GLY A 93 -12.45 0.09 -2.59
CA GLY A 93 -13.75 -0.60 -2.59
C GLY A 93 -14.09 -1.21 -3.95
N LEU A 94 -13.86 -0.48 -5.04
CA LEU A 94 -14.02 -0.99 -6.40
C LEU A 94 -13.12 -2.20 -6.67
N ALA A 95 -11.85 -2.11 -6.27
CA ALA A 95 -10.90 -3.20 -6.46
C ALA A 95 -11.20 -4.41 -5.56
N MET A 96 -11.70 -4.21 -4.33
CA MET A 96 -12.15 -5.28 -3.46
C MET A 96 -13.35 -6.00 -4.07
N ALA A 97 -14.33 -5.27 -4.60
CA ALA A 97 -15.49 -5.87 -5.27
C ALA A 97 -15.08 -6.67 -6.52
N ALA A 98 -14.10 -6.18 -7.29
CA ALA A 98 -13.53 -6.93 -8.40
C ALA A 98 -12.82 -8.21 -7.90
N LEU A 99 -11.93 -8.09 -6.90
CA LEU A 99 -11.20 -9.23 -6.33
C LEU A 99 -12.12 -10.27 -5.69
N ALA A 100 -13.22 -9.86 -5.03
CA ALA A 100 -14.21 -10.78 -4.47
C ALA A 100 -14.82 -11.70 -5.52
N ALA A 101 -14.97 -11.23 -6.76
CA ALA A 101 -15.48 -12.02 -7.87
C ALA A 101 -14.44 -13.04 -8.39
N PHE A 102 -13.14 -12.80 -8.16
CA PHE A 102 -12.06 -13.73 -8.48
C PHE A 102 -11.82 -14.75 -7.35
N ASP A 103 -11.73 -14.27 -6.10
CA ASP A 103 -11.44 -15.05 -4.91
C ASP A 103 -12.02 -14.36 -3.67
N PRO A 104 -13.17 -14.81 -3.13
CA PRO A 104 -13.82 -14.19 -1.98
C PRO A 104 -13.02 -14.34 -0.68
N ASP A 105 -12.12 -15.32 -0.60
CA ASP A 105 -11.29 -15.59 0.57
C ASP A 105 -9.91 -14.90 0.48
N ALA A 106 -9.72 -14.03 -0.52
CA ALA A 106 -8.45 -13.36 -0.76
C ALA A 106 -8.04 -12.47 0.42
N VAL A 107 -6.77 -12.57 0.82
CA VAL A 107 -6.10 -11.58 1.66
C VAL A 107 -5.39 -10.61 0.74
N VAL A 108 -5.67 -9.32 0.84
CA VAL A 108 -5.16 -8.32 -0.10
C VAL A 108 -4.26 -7.34 0.62
N ALA A 109 -3.02 -7.21 0.15
CA ALA A 109 -2.15 -6.10 0.51
C ALA A 109 -2.34 -4.93 -0.47
N VAL A 110 -2.83 -3.80 0.05
CA VAL A 110 -2.99 -2.55 -0.69
C VAL A 110 -1.73 -1.71 -0.55
N LEU A 111 -1.06 -1.45 -1.67
CA LEU A 111 0.23 -0.77 -1.74
C LEU A 111 0.15 0.47 -2.63
N PRO A 112 0.62 1.64 -2.17
CA PRO A 112 0.83 2.80 -3.06
C PRO A 112 1.94 2.52 -4.07
N SER A 113 1.73 2.92 -5.33
CA SER A 113 2.70 2.76 -6.43
C SER A 113 3.88 3.74 -6.38
N ASP A 114 3.86 4.69 -5.47
CA ASP A 114 4.74 5.86 -5.43
C ASP A 114 5.63 5.91 -4.18
N HIS A 115 5.73 4.80 -3.45
CA HIS A 115 6.58 4.64 -2.27
C HIS A 115 7.89 3.93 -2.61
N VAL A 116 8.99 4.45 -2.05
CA VAL A 116 10.32 3.87 -2.16
C VAL A 116 10.56 3.00 -0.92
N VAL A 117 10.93 1.74 -1.13
CA VAL A 117 11.22 0.80 -0.04
C VAL A 117 12.61 0.24 -0.25
N GLY A 118 13.56 0.69 0.58
CA GLY A 118 14.97 0.30 0.46
C GLY A 118 15.26 -1.14 0.90
N ASP A 119 14.68 -1.59 2.02
CA ASP A 119 14.89 -2.94 2.54
C ASP A 119 13.77 -3.89 2.11
N ARG A 120 13.98 -4.55 0.97
CA ARG A 120 13.02 -5.51 0.39
C ARG A 120 12.83 -6.76 1.26
N ALA A 121 13.90 -7.23 1.91
CA ALA A 121 13.84 -8.41 2.76
C ALA A 121 13.01 -8.15 4.02
N GLN A 122 13.19 -7.00 4.65
CA GLN A 122 12.37 -6.58 5.78
C GLN A 122 10.92 -6.32 5.36
N PHE A 123 10.70 -5.67 4.21
CA PHE A 123 9.36 -5.46 3.68
C PHE A 123 8.58 -6.78 3.48
N ARG A 124 9.25 -7.81 2.94
CA ARG A 124 8.66 -9.15 2.81
C ARG A 124 8.26 -9.73 4.17
N LYS A 125 9.13 -9.63 5.19
CA LYS A 125 8.80 -10.09 6.56
C LYS A 125 7.59 -9.35 7.14
N VAL A 126 7.51 -8.04 6.92
CA VAL A 126 6.37 -7.23 7.36
C VAL A 126 5.07 -7.68 6.67
N LEU A 127 5.09 -7.92 5.35
CA LEU A 127 3.91 -8.44 4.65
C LEU A 127 3.53 -9.86 5.10
N ILE A 128 4.49 -10.71 5.47
CA ILE A 128 4.21 -12.02 6.08
C ILE A 128 3.46 -11.85 7.39
N ALA A 129 3.94 -10.99 8.28
CA ALA A 129 3.28 -10.73 9.56
C ALA A 129 1.88 -10.12 9.38
N ALA A 130 1.75 -9.16 8.46
CA ALA A 130 0.47 -8.52 8.16
C ALA A 130 -0.54 -9.51 7.56
N THR A 131 -0.10 -10.40 6.67
CA THR A 131 -0.95 -11.45 6.09
C THR A 131 -1.44 -12.40 7.19
N ALA A 132 -0.55 -12.86 8.08
CA ALA A 132 -0.93 -13.76 9.17
C ALA A 132 -1.96 -13.13 10.13
N ALA A 133 -1.87 -11.83 10.38
CA ALA A 133 -2.87 -11.10 11.16
C ALA A 133 -4.20 -10.93 10.40
N ALA A 134 -4.14 -10.60 9.11
CA ALA A 134 -5.33 -10.48 8.27
C ALA A 134 -6.09 -11.80 8.11
N GLU A 135 -5.38 -12.94 8.01
CA GLU A 135 -5.97 -14.28 7.99
C GLU A 135 -6.78 -14.59 9.26
N ARG A 136 -6.52 -13.89 10.37
CA ARG A 136 -7.27 -13.98 11.63
C ARG A 136 -8.39 -12.94 11.77
N GLY A 137 -8.73 -12.22 10.70
CA GLY A 137 -9.82 -11.23 10.67
C GLY A 137 -9.43 -9.83 11.15
N HIS A 138 -8.14 -9.50 11.16
CA HIS A 138 -7.70 -8.14 11.50
C HIS A 138 -7.56 -7.25 10.25
N LEU A 139 -7.96 -5.98 10.38
CA LEU A 139 -7.56 -4.93 9.45
C LEU A 139 -6.17 -4.41 9.84
N VAL A 140 -5.18 -4.64 8.99
CA VAL A 140 -3.77 -4.37 9.32
C VAL A 140 -3.28 -3.13 8.58
N THR A 141 -2.51 -2.30 9.28
CA THR A 141 -1.76 -1.18 8.72
C THR A 141 -0.27 -1.37 8.99
N LEU A 142 0.59 -0.82 8.14
CA LEU A 142 2.05 -0.90 8.32
C LEU A 142 2.56 0.38 9.00
N GLY A 143 3.26 0.21 10.12
CA GLY A 143 3.88 1.28 10.89
C GLY A 143 5.37 1.46 10.54
N ILE A 144 5.83 2.70 10.44
CA ILE A 144 7.25 3.06 10.28
C ILE A 144 7.69 3.81 11.53
N THR A 145 8.86 3.46 12.08
CA THR A 145 9.45 4.19 13.22
C THR A 145 9.69 5.66 12.83
N PRO A 146 9.11 6.63 13.53
CA PRO A 146 9.30 8.05 13.21
C PRO A 146 10.72 8.49 13.55
N GLU A 147 11.37 9.15 12.61
CA GLU A 147 12.69 9.79 12.83
C GLU A 147 12.57 11.28 13.19
N ARG A 148 11.38 11.85 13.00
CA ARG A 148 11.09 13.28 13.25
C ARG A 148 9.58 13.49 13.50
N PRO A 149 9.16 14.64 14.04
CA PRO A 149 7.74 14.95 14.23
C PRO A 149 7.06 15.44 12.94
N ASP A 150 7.01 14.63 11.88
CA ASP A 150 6.48 15.03 10.57
C ASP A 150 4.95 15.14 10.54
N THR A 151 4.42 16.32 10.22
CA THR A 151 2.97 16.60 10.17
C THR A 151 2.29 16.12 8.88
N GLY A 152 3.07 15.65 7.89
CA GLY A 152 2.55 15.14 6.62
C GLY A 152 2.03 13.72 6.68
N PHE A 153 2.40 12.96 7.73
CA PHE A 153 2.00 11.57 7.93
C PHE A 153 0.86 11.43 8.95
N GLY A 154 0.09 10.35 8.81
CA GLY A 154 -0.71 9.82 9.90
C GLY A 154 0.17 9.13 10.94
N TYR A 155 -0.26 9.13 12.19
CA TYR A 155 0.38 8.42 13.30
C TYR A 155 -0.52 7.31 13.84
N ILE A 156 0.09 6.19 14.19
CA ILE A 156 -0.54 5.00 14.74
C ILE A 156 0.01 4.82 16.16
N GLU A 157 -0.84 4.94 17.18
CA GLU A 157 -0.49 4.59 18.56
C GLU A 157 -0.67 3.08 18.73
N ALA A 158 0.42 2.37 19.01
CA ALA A 158 0.39 0.93 19.25
C ALA A 158 -0.02 0.63 20.70
N ALA A 159 -0.85 -0.40 20.86
CA ALA A 159 -1.22 -0.99 22.14
C ALA A 159 -0.41 -2.27 22.39
N ASP A 160 -1.06 -3.27 22.96
CA ASP A 160 -0.47 -4.56 23.30
C ASP A 160 -0.07 -5.37 22.07
N LYS A 161 0.96 -6.20 22.25
CA LYS A 161 1.36 -7.20 21.28
C LYS A 161 0.24 -8.24 21.13
N LEU A 162 -0.05 -8.62 19.89
CA LEU A 162 -0.94 -9.74 19.59
C LEU A 162 -0.18 -11.06 19.60
N ASP A 163 -0.84 -12.12 20.05
CA ASP A 163 -0.29 -13.49 20.02
C ASP A 163 -0.42 -14.10 18.62
N ILE A 164 0.41 -13.59 17.70
CA ILE A 164 0.48 -14.00 16.30
C ILE A 164 1.92 -14.39 16.00
N GLU A 165 2.12 -15.67 15.66
CA GLU A 165 3.42 -16.18 15.25
C GLU A 165 3.77 -15.64 13.86
N ALA A 166 4.78 -14.78 13.80
CA ALA A 166 5.18 -14.06 12.60
C ALA A 166 6.65 -13.60 12.69
N PRO A 167 7.31 -13.33 11.55
CA PRO A 167 8.70 -12.86 11.53
C PRO A 167 8.87 -11.41 12.04
N VAL A 168 7.79 -10.67 12.24
CA VAL A 168 7.77 -9.32 12.80
C VAL A 168 6.63 -9.24 13.82
N GLU A 169 6.83 -8.48 14.90
CA GLU A 169 5.81 -8.25 15.92
C GLU A 169 4.57 -7.58 15.33
N VAL A 170 3.39 -8.09 15.67
CA VAL A 170 2.09 -7.48 15.38
C VAL A 170 1.52 -6.92 16.68
N ARG A 171 1.05 -5.68 16.66
CA ARG A 171 0.46 -5.01 17.82
C ARG A 171 -0.93 -4.51 17.49
N ALA A 172 -1.82 -4.48 18.48
CA ALA A 172 -3.10 -3.83 18.35
C ALA A 172 -2.91 -2.31 18.15
N VAL A 173 -3.80 -1.68 17.39
CA VAL A 173 -3.83 -0.23 17.23
C VAL A 173 -4.74 0.36 18.29
N LYS A 174 -4.19 1.22 19.16
CA LYS A 174 -4.98 1.96 20.14
C LYS A 174 -5.74 3.11 19.50
N ARG A 175 -5.06 3.82 18.60
CA ARG A 175 -5.59 5.04 17.97
C ARG A 175 -4.85 5.35 16.68
N PHE A 176 -5.59 5.94 15.73
CA PHE A 176 -5.05 6.54 14.52
C PHE A 176 -5.22 8.07 14.56
N VAL A 177 -4.18 8.82 14.18
CA VAL A 177 -4.16 10.28 14.14
C VAL A 177 -3.68 10.76 12.78
N GLU A 178 -4.59 11.18 11.91
CA GLU A 178 -4.23 11.69 10.58
C GLU A 178 -3.66 13.11 10.66
N LYS A 179 -2.44 13.31 10.15
CA LYS A 179 -1.79 14.63 9.94
C LYS A 179 -1.92 15.59 11.13
N PRO A 180 -1.32 15.23 12.28
CA PRO A 180 -1.39 16.05 13.48
C PRO A 180 -0.74 17.43 13.28
N LYS A 181 -1.11 18.39 14.15
CA LYS A 181 -0.33 19.63 14.32
C LYS A 181 1.05 19.31 14.90
N ARG A 182 2.03 20.19 14.65
CA ARG A 182 3.45 20.04 15.06
C ARG A 182 3.62 19.60 16.50
N GLU A 183 3.01 20.32 17.45
CA GLU A 183 3.13 20.02 18.88
C GLU A 183 2.63 18.61 19.24
N ALA A 184 1.57 18.13 18.58
CA ALA A 184 1.07 16.78 18.81
C ALA A 184 2.01 15.72 18.22
N ALA A 185 2.59 15.97 17.04
CA ALA A 185 3.61 15.10 16.45
C ALA A 185 4.85 15.00 17.36
N GLU A 186 5.32 16.12 17.90
CA GLU A 186 6.45 16.15 18.85
C GLU A 186 6.17 15.31 20.09
N ARG A 187 4.98 15.47 20.70
CA ARG A 187 4.58 14.66 21.86
C ARG A 187 4.52 13.17 21.52
N MET A 188 3.97 12.79 20.36
CA MET A 188 3.87 11.38 19.96
C MET A 188 5.23 10.74 19.71
N VAL A 189 6.15 11.46 19.05
CA VAL A 189 7.52 10.97 18.83
C VAL A 189 8.28 10.85 20.15
N ALA A 190 8.17 11.85 21.04
CA ALA A 190 8.85 11.84 22.33
C ALA A 190 8.31 10.75 23.28
N ALA A 191 7.01 10.46 23.23
CA ALA A 191 6.40 9.42 24.07
C ALA A 191 6.81 7.99 23.67
N GLY A 192 7.25 7.79 22.42
CA GLY A 192 7.45 6.46 21.86
C GLY A 192 6.12 5.71 21.64
N GLY A 193 6.18 4.48 21.13
CA GLY A 193 4.97 3.68 20.86
C GLY A 193 4.05 4.23 19.76
N HIS A 194 4.49 5.26 19.03
CA HIS A 194 3.79 5.83 17.90
C HIS A 194 4.59 5.59 16.62
N TYR A 195 3.90 5.23 15.54
CA TYR A 195 4.49 4.90 14.25
C TYR A 195 3.84 5.74 13.15
N TRP A 196 4.60 6.13 12.12
CA TRP A 196 3.99 6.71 10.92
C TRP A 196 3.19 5.66 10.18
N ASN A 197 2.01 6.05 9.70
CA ASN A 197 1.24 5.24 8.77
C ASN A 197 1.95 5.20 7.40
N ALA A 198 2.35 4.01 6.96
CA ALA A 198 2.95 3.80 5.65
C ALA A 198 1.95 3.95 4.48
N GLY A 199 0.65 4.14 4.76
CA GLY A 199 -0.39 4.17 3.72
C GLY A 199 -0.58 2.82 3.02
N MET A 200 -0.15 1.74 3.67
CA MET A 200 -0.23 0.37 3.19
C MET A 200 -1.08 -0.44 4.17
N PHE A 201 -1.93 -1.28 3.63
CA PHE A 201 -2.90 -2.01 4.44
C PHE A 201 -3.05 -3.46 3.98
N VAL A 202 -3.46 -4.34 4.88
CA VAL A 202 -3.69 -5.77 4.57
C VAL A 202 -4.95 -6.25 5.29
N TRP A 203 -5.85 -6.91 4.57
CA TRP A 203 -7.12 -7.44 5.11
C TRP A 203 -7.67 -8.56 4.20
N ARG A 204 -8.65 -9.32 4.69
CA ARG A 204 -9.50 -10.15 3.81
C ARG A 204 -10.50 -9.29 3.07
N VAL A 205 -10.84 -9.66 1.84
CA VAL A 205 -11.80 -8.92 1.01
C VAL A 205 -13.15 -8.72 1.71
N GLU A 206 -13.65 -9.77 2.39
CA GLU A 206 -14.91 -9.74 3.15
C GLU A 206 -14.96 -8.75 4.32
N GLU A 207 -13.80 -8.33 4.85
CA GLU A 207 -13.76 -7.39 5.99
C GLU A 207 -13.96 -5.93 5.57
N ILE A 208 -13.95 -5.66 4.26
CA ILE A 208 -14.11 -4.31 3.68
C ILE A 208 -15.44 -4.14 2.92
N LEU A 209 -15.99 -5.22 2.36
CA LEU A 209 -17.25 -5.22 1.60
C LEU A 209 -18.47 -5.38 2.50
#